data_AF-A0AAW1UKG0-F1
#
_entry.id   AF-A0AAW1UKG0-F1
#
_cell.length_a   1.000
_cell.length_b   1.000
_cell.length_c   1.000
_cell.angle_alpha   90.00
_cell.angle_beta   90.00
_cell.angle_gamma   90.00
#
_symmetry.space_group_name_H-M   'P 1'
#
loop_
_entity.id
_entity.type
_entity.pdbx_description
1 polymer ?
#
loop_
_entity_poly.entity_id
_entity_poly.type
_entity_poly.pdbx_seq_one_letter_code
_entity_poly.pdbx_strand_id
1 'polypeptide(L)' 'MLSALDKQNEDVIALTAHWKSRTELEVCYFQEYQLLSSFCCLKGQHGGSLISCRESLKSTVRKDYEILSIAHIIQISAML' A
#
# COMPACT_ATOMS: atom_id res chain seq x y z
N MET A 1 -10.04 7.66 -9.32
CA MET A 1 -10.06 7.40 -7.87
C MET A 1 -8.64 7.46 -7.31
N LEU A 2 -7.66 6.72 -7.84
CA LEU A 2 -6.27 6.80 -7.38
C LEU A 2 -5.57 8.13 -7.73
N SER A 3 -5.84 8.71 -8.91
CA SER A 3 -5.34 10.04 -9.29
C SER A 3 -5.81 11.21 -8.41
N ALA A 4 -6.76 10.99 -7.50
CA ALA A 4 -7.19 11.99 -6.52
C ALA A 4 -6.30 12.00 -5.27
N LEU A 5 -5.50 10.94 -5.05
CA LEU A 5 -4.63 10.80 -3.87
C LEU A 5 -3.34 11.62 -4.00
N ASP A 6 -2.91 11.93 -5.23
CA ASP A 6 -1.79 12.87 -5.47
C ASP A 6 -2.09 14.28 -4.93
N LYS A 7 -3.36 14.61 -4.62
CA LYS A 7 -3.75 15.89 -4.01
C LYS A 7 -3.88 15.83 -2.50
N GLN A 8 -3.64 14.67 -1.91
CA GLN A 8 -3.80 14.37 -0.50
C GLN A 8 -2.40 14.35 0.15
N ASN A 9 -2.22 15.16 1.21
CA ASN A 9 -0.98 15.28 1.96
C ASN A 9 -0.92 14.26 3.11
N GLU A 10 -1.26 13.02 2.82
CA GLU A 10 -1.33 11.93 3.79
C GLU A 10 0.03 11.22 3.85
N ASP A 11 0.41 10.69 5.00
CA ASP A 11 1.64 9.91 5.15
C ASP A 11 1.43 8.44 4.76
N VAL A 12 0.23 7.93 5.03
CA VAL A 12 -0.16 6.53 4.82
C VAL A 12 -1.53 6.48 4.18
N ILE A 13 -1.64 5.71 3.10
CA ILE A 13 -2.88 5.49 2.36
C ILE A 13 -3.23 4.01 2.48
N ALA A 14 -4.43 3.73 2.99
CA ALA A 14 -5.02 2.40 3.00
C ALA A 14 -6.31 2.41 2.19
N LEU A 15 -6.40 1.57 1.16
CA LEU A 15 -7.57 1.51 0.29
C LEU A 15 -8.06 0.08 0.16
N THR A 16 -9.38 -0.06 0.14
CA THR A 16 -10.08 -1.30 -0.21
C THR A 16 -10.81 -1.12 -1.53
N ALA A 17 -11.11 -2.23 -2.21
CA ALA A 17 -11.84 -2.25 -3.47
C ALA A 17 -11.20 -1.34 -4.55
N HIS A 18 -9.87 -1.38 -4.69
CA HIS A 18 -9.17 -0.59 -5.72
C HIS A 18 -9.36 -1.14 -7.15
N TRP A 19 -9.77 -2.41 -7.31
CA TRP A 19 -10.15 -3.05 -8.58
C TRP A 19 -9.06 -3.00 -9.66
N LYS A 20 -7.79 -2.96 -9.23
CA LYS A 20 -6.60 -2.93 -10.10
C LYS A 20 -5.81 -4.21 -9.95
N SER A 21 -5.24 -4.70 -11.05
CA SER A 21 -4.18 -5.71 -10.99
C SER A 21 -2.89 -5.12 -10.40
N ARG A 22 -1.96 -5.99 -9.97
CA ARG A 22 -0.66 -5.55 -9.46
C ARG A 22 0.12 -4.71 -10.47
N THR A 23 0.17 -5.16 -11.73
CA THR A 23 0.83 -4.41 -12.81
C THR A 23 0.17 -3.06 -13.04
N GLU A 24 -1.17 -2.98 -12.98
CA GLU A 24 -1.86 -1.69 -13.03
C GLU A 24 -1.53 -0.82 -11.82
N LEU A 25 -1.40 -1.36 -10.60
CA LEU A 25 -0.99 -0.57 -9.43
C LEU A 25 0.43 -0.01 -9.56
N GLU A 26 1.35 -0.81 -10.10
CA GLU A 26 2.74 -0.41 -10.34
C GLU A 26 2.84 0.68 -11.43
N VAL A 27 1.93 0.69 -12.41
CA VAL A 27 1.88 1.69 -13.50
C VAL A 27 1.00 2.90 -13.17
N CYS A 28 -0.09 2.71 -12.43
CA CYS A 28 -1.12 3.73 -12.17
C CYS A 28 -0.80 4.70 -11.02
N TYR A 29 0.47 4.83 -10.64
CA TYR A 29 0.98 5.96 -9.85
C TYR A 29 0.48 6.04 -8.40
N PHE A 30 1.46 6.10 -7.51
CA PHE A 30 1.46 7.05 -6.40
C PHE A 30 2.78 7.80 -6.50
N GLN A 31 2.78 8.98 -7.12
CA GLN A 31 3.99 9.80 -7.12
C GLN A 31 4.32 10.09 -5.65
N GLU A 32 5.55 9.88 -5.22
CA GLU A 32 5.99 10.07 -3.83
C GLU A 32 5.45 9.06 -2.81
N TYR A 33 4.79 7.96 -3.22
CA TYR A 33 4.47 6.86 -2.30
C TYR A 33 4.99 5.51 -2.80
N GLN A 34 5.51 4.74 -1.84
CA GLN A 34 5.88 3.35 -2.03
C GLN A 34 4.70 2.43 -1.66
N LEU A 35 4.45 1.42 -2.50
CA LEU A 35 3.48 0.37 -2.22
C LEU A 35 4.07 -0.64 -1.23
N LEU A 36 3.47 -0.75 -0.04
CA LEU A 36 3.96 -1.64 1.03
C LEU A 36 3.29 -3.01 1.01
N SER A 37 1.99 -3.05 0.70
CA SER A 37 1.24 -4.29 0.61
C SER A 37 0.11 -4.12 -0.40
N SER A 38 -0.16 -5.20 -1.15
CA SER A 38 -1.28 -5.28 -2.07
C SER A 38 -1.78 -6.71 -2.08
N PHE A 39 -3.09 -6.87 -1.99
CA PHE A 39 -3.75 -8.15 -2.06
C PHE A 39 -4.92 -8.09 -3.03
N CYS A 40 -4.99 -9.03 -3.96
CA CYS A 40 -6.13 -9.19 -4.87
C CYS A 40 -6.37 -10.70 -5.11
N CYS A 41 -7.49 -11.20 -4.58
CA CYS A 41 -7.82 -12.64 -4.60
C CYS A 41 -8.27 -13.18 -5.96
N LEU A 42 -8.86 -12.33 -6.80
CA LEU A 42 -9.66 -12.80 -7.93
C LEU A 42 -8.94 -12.58 -9.26
N LYS A 43 -8.85 -13.66 -10.06
CA LYS A 43 -8.64 -13.55 -11.50
C LYS A 43 -9.88 -12.90 -12.11
N GLY A 44 -9.82 -11.59 -12.34
CA GLY A 44 -10.95 -10.78 -12.76
C GLY A 44 -11.19 -9.65 -11.76
N GLN A 45 -11.14 -8.41 -12.26
CA GLN A 45 -11.02 -7.12 -11.57
C GLN A 45 -12.10 -6.83 -10.48
N HIS A 46 -12.11 -7.58 -9.38
CA HIS A 46 -13.07 -7.37 -8.29
C HIS A 46 -12.37 -7.40 -6.93
N GLY A 47 -12.54 -6.31 -6.18
CA GLY A 47 -12.03 -6.16 -4.81
C GLY A 47 -10.58 -5.64 -4.75
N GLY A 48 -9.83 -6.21 -3.81
CA GLY A 48 -8.43 -5.88 -3.55
C GLY A 48 -8.23 -4.84 -2.45
N SER A 49 -7.07 -4.88 -1.79
CA SER A 49 -6.67 -3.91 -0.78
C SER A 49 -5.21 -3.54 -0.96
N LEU A 50 -4.87 -2.30 -0.67
CA LEU A 50 -3.49 -1.84 -0.67
C LEU A 50 -3.19 -0.94 0.53
N ILE A 51 -1.91 -0.93 0.90
CA ILE A 51 -1.32 0.01 1.83
C ILE A 51 -0.11 0.62 1.13
N SER A 52 -0.08 1.95 1.06
CA SER A 52 1.03 2.74 0.56
C SER A 52 1.48 3.76 1.60
N CYS A 53 2.75 4.14 1.58
CA CYS A 53 3.33 5.12 2.48
C CYS A 53 4.16 6.10 1.68
N ARG A 54 4.26 7.35 2.14
CA ARG A 54 5.11 8.35 1.49
C ARG A 54 6.56 7.87 1.44
N GLU A 55 7.24 8.06 0.32
CA GLU A 55 8.63 7.63 0.09
C GLU A 55 9.62 8.34 1.03
N SER A 56 9.29 9.55 1.47
CA SER A 56 10.10 10.28 2.46
C SER A 56 10.12 9.62 3.85
N LEU A 57 9.20 8.68 4.11
CA LEU A 57 9.15 7.94 5.37
C LEU A 57 9.87 6.60 5.24
N LYS A 58 10.60 6.25 6.30
CA LYS A 58 11.25 4.94 6.36
C LYS A 58 10.22 3.90 6.77
N SER A 59 9.96 2.94 5.89
CA SER A 59 9.05 1.83 6.16
C SER A 59 9.67 0.46 5.90
N THR A 60 9.20 -0.54 6.63
CA THR A 60 9.66 -1.93 6.49
C THR A 60 8.54 -2.90 6.84
N VAL A 61 8.29 -3.87 5.97
CA VAL A 61 7.40 -5.00 6.26
C VAL A 61 8.11 -5.96 7.21
N ARG A 62 7.55 -6.18 8.40
CA ARG A 62 8.16 -6.97 9.49
C ARG A 62 7.80 -8.44 9.41
N LYS A 63 8.41 -9.15 8.46
CA LYS A 63 8.24 -10.61 8.27
C LYS A 63 8.66 -11.43 9.49
N ASP A 64 9.59 -10.91 10.28
CA ASP A 64 10.05 -11.50 11.53
C ASP A 64 8.95 -11.55 12.61
N TYR A 65 7.92 -10.71 12.50
CA TYR A 65 6.75 -10.74 13.39
C TYR A 65 5.56 -11.50 12.78
N GLU A 66 5.52 -11.74 11.48
CA GLU A 66 4.44 -12.49 10.82
C GLU A 66 4.38 -13.95 11.28
N ILE A 67 5.51 -14.55 11.70
CA ILE A 67 5.52 -15.92 12.26
C ILE A 67 4.74 -15.98 13.59
N LEU A 68 4.62 -14.85 14.30
CA LEU A 68 3.97 -14.74 15.61
C LEU A 68 2.57 -14.10 15.52
N SER A 69 2.12 -13.75 14.32
CA SER A 69 0.96 -12.87 14.08
C SER A 69 0.14 -13.35 12.89
N ILE A 70 -1.19 -13.45 13.06
CA ILE A 70 -2.12 -13.67 11.93
C ILE A 70 -2.21 -12.40 11.03
N ALA A 71 -1.63 -11.28 11.47
CA ALA A 71 -1.68 -9.99 10.79
C ALA A 71 -0.37 -9.64 10.06
N HIS A 72 -0.51 -8.96 8.92
CA HIS A 72 0.58 -8.35 8.15
C HIS A 72 1.07 -7.08 8.86
N ILE A 73 2.32 -7.08 9.34
CA ILE A 73 2.86 -5.98 10.16
C ILE A 73 3.77 -5.10 9.31
N ILE A 74 3.43 -3.81 9.28
CA ILE A 74 4.19 -2.78 8.57
C ILE A 74 4.68 -1.78 9.61
N GLN A 75 6.00 -1.65 9.73
CA GLN A 75 6.61 -0.63 10.55
C GLN A 75 6.87 0.62 9.71
N ILE A 76 6.46 1.77 10.21
CA ILE A 76 6.70 3.08 9.61
C ILE A 76 7.35 3.96 10.68
N SER A 77 8.40 4.67 10.31
CA SER A 77 9.11 5.58 11.21
C SER A 77 9.23 6.94 10.54
N ALA A 78 8.74 7.96 11.23
CA ALA A 78 9.05 9.34 10.88
C ALA A 78 10.53 9.60 11.20
N MET A 79 11.25 10.22 10.27
CA MET A 79 12.52 10.85 10.64
C MET A 79 12.16 12.14 11.39
N LEU A 80 12.48 12.19 12.68
CA LEU A 80 12.47 13.43 13.46
C LEU A 80 13.67 14.28 13.08
#